data_AF-A0A539DG89-F1
#
_entry.id   AF-A0A539DG89-F1
#
_cell.length_a   1.000
_cell.length_b   1.000
_cell.length_c   1.000
_cell.angle_alpha   90.00
_cell.angle_beta   90.00
_cell.angle_gamma   90.00
#
_symmetry.space_group_name_H-M   'P 1'
#
loop_
_entity.id
_entity.type
_entity.pdbx_description
1 polymer ?
#
loop_
_entity_poly.entity_id
_entity_poly.type
_entity_poly.pdbx_seq_one_letter_code
_entity_poly.pdbx_strand_id
1 'polypeptide(L)'
;MNRLSVGEALAARLYAAESAIDQALIETATLAAALPAARANAWLSAVTGQNAFAGTAGAISALSDARAHIVQTHKTLTAVARKLGLDTLAVGPVDKPGDGEPIGGGGGDGDGAGPDMVNKSLPLAS
;
A
#
# COMPACT_ATOMS: atom_id res chain seq x y z
N MET A 1 17.02 -6.04 32.39
CA MET A 1 16.43 -5.53 31.14
C MET A 1 16.98 -4.13 30.92
N ASN A 2 17.57 -3.84 29.75
CA ASN A 2 18.13 -2.52 29.43
C ASN A 2 17.29 -1.83 28.33
N ARG A 3 17.51 -0.53 28.10
CA ARG A 3 16.75 0.25 27.10
C ARG A 3 16.82 -0.36 25.69
N LEU A 4 17.98 -0.91 25.32
CA LEU A 4 18.18 -1.59 24.05
C LEU A 4 17.25 -2.81 23.91
N SER A 5 17.23 -3.71 24.89
CA SER A 5 16.37 -4.92 24.86
C SER A 5 14.87 -4.60 24.82
N VAL A 6 14.43 -3.49 25.43
CA VAL A 6 13.05 -3.01 25.33
C VAL A 6 12.76 -2.46 23.93
N GLY A 7 13.70 -1.70 23.36
CA GLY A 7 13.61 -1.17 22.01
C GLY A 7 13.55 -2.26 20.95
N GLU A 8 14.38 -3.30 21.04
CA GLU A 8 14.37 -4.47 20.15
C GLU A 8 13.02 -5.19 20.18
N ALA A 9 12.48 -5.43 21.38
CA ALA A 9 11.17 -6.05 21.55
C ALA A 9 10.03 -5.20 20.96
N LEU A 10 10.11 -3.87 21.08
CA LEU A 10 9.14 -2.96 20.47
C LEU A 10 9.27 -2.90 18.95
N ALA A 11 10.49 -2.86 18.41
CA ALA A 11 10.75 -2.88 16.97
C ALA A 11 10.20 -4.16 16.32
N ALA A 12 10.42 -5.32 16.94
CA ALA A 12 9.86 -6.58 16.47
C ALA A 12 8.31 -6.57 16.44
N ARG A 13 7.68 -6.00 17.46
CA ARG A 13 6.21 -5.87 17.53
C ARG A 13 5.67 -4.90 16.49
N LEU A 14 6.35 -3.78 16.27
CA LEU A 14 5.98 -2.80 15.25
C LEU A 14 6.02 -3.44 13.86
N TYR A 15 7.10 -4.14 13.54
CA TYR A 15 7.24 -4.84 12.27
C TYR A 15 6.16 -5.92 12.08
N ALA A 16 5.87 -6.70 13.12
CA ALA A 16 4.78 -7.67 13.09
C ALA A 16 3.41 -7.02 12.84
N ALA A 17 3.15 -5.85 13.45
CA ALA A 17 1.91 -5.10 13.22
C ALA A 17 1.82 -4.56 11.79
N GLU A 18 2.91 -3.98 11.24
CA GLU A 18 2.99 -3.54 9.84
C GLU A 18 2.70 -4.69 8.88
N SER A 19 3.37 -5.83 9.07
CA SER A 19 3.18 -7.02 8.22
C SER A 19 1.76 -7.59 8.30
N ALA A 20 1.14 -7.58 9.48
CA ALA A 20 -0.23 -8.05 9.65
C ALA A 20 -1.25 -7.16 8.92
N ILE A 21 -1.04 -5.84 8.93
CA ILE A 21 -1.89 -4.89 8.20
C ILE A 21 -1.71 -5.09 6.69
N ASP A 22 -0.48 -5.23 6.20
CA ASP A 22 -0.21 -5.48 4.79
C ASP A 22 -0.85 -6.80 4.31
N GLN A 23 -0.74 -7.88 5.11
CA GLN A 23 -1.41 -9.14 4.79
C GLN A 23 -2.94 -8.99 4.77
N ALA A 24 -3.52 -8.31 5.75
CA ALA A 24 -4.96 -8.08 5.79
C ALA A 24 -5.45 -7.30 4.55
N LEU A 25 -4.66 -6.33 4.07
CA LEU A 25 -4.98 -5.56 2.88
C LEU A 25 -4.94 -6.44 1.62
N ILE A 26 -3.94 -7.32 1.50
CA ILE A 26 -3.83 -8.30 0.40
C ILE A 26 -5.06 -9.22 0.36
N GLU A 27 -5.41 -9.84 1.49
CA GLU A 27 -6.55 -10.77 1.55
C GLU A 27 -7.88 -10.08 1.27
N THR A 28 -8.07 -8.88 1.82
CA THR A 28 -9.31 -8.11 1.62
C THR A 28 -9.46 -7.64 0.17
N ALA A 29 -8.37 -7.22 -0.47
CA ALA A 29 -8.37 -6.86 -1.88
C ALA A 29 -8.69 -8.07 -2.78
N THR A 30 -8.10 -9.23 -2.47
CA THR A 30 -8.39 -10.50 -3.16
C THR A 30 -9.86 -10.87 -3.05
N LEU A 31 -10.44 -10.76 -1.85
CA LEU A 31 -11.87 -10.99 -1.63
C LEU A 31 -12.73 -10.03 -2.45
N ALA A 32 -12.43 -8.73 -2.42
CA ALA A 32 -13.17 -7.72 -3.17
C ALA A 32 -13.16 -8.00 -4.69
N ALA A 33 -12.03 -8.46 -5.22
CA ALA A 33 -11.90 -8.85 -6.63
C ALA A 33 -12.69 -10.12 -6.97
N ALA A 34 -12.85 -11.06 -6.04
CA ALA A 34 -13.59 -12.30 -6.25
C ALA A 34 -15.12 -12.12 -6.27
N LEU A 35 -15.65 -11.10 -5.58
CA LEU A 35 -17.09 -10.90 -5.41
C LEU A 35 -17.87 -10.75 -6.74
N PRO A 36 -17.45 -9.89 -7.71
CA PRO A 36 -18.17 -9.75 -8.97
C PRO A 36 -18.19 -11.04 -9.80
N ALA A 37 -17.09 -11.80 -9.79
CA ALA A 37 -16.97 -13.07 -10.50
C ALA A 37 -17.87 -14.14 -9.87
N ALA A 38 -17.86 -14.26 -8.53
CA ALA A 38 -18.73 -15.19 -7.81
C ALA A 38 -20.22 -14.91 -8.09
N ARG A 39 -20.62 -13.63 -8.08
CA ARG A 39 -21.97 -13.19 -8.42
C ARG A 39 -22.36 -13.57 -9.85
N ALA A 40 -21.47 -13.33 -10.82
CA ALA A 40 -21.71 -13.67 -12.22
C ALA A 40 -21.83 -15.19 -12.44
N ASN A 41 -20.94 -15.98 -11.83
CA ASN A 41 -20.95 -17.45 -11.91
C ASN A 41 -22.20 -18.07 -11.29
N ALA A 42 -22.81 -17.39 -10.31
CA ALA A 42 -24.06 -17.79 -9.69
C ALA A 42 -25.32 -17.32 -10.45
N TRP A 43 -25.18 -16.68 -11.62
CA TRP A 43 -26.28 -16.11 -12.40
C TRP A 43 -27.15 -15.12 -11.62
N LEU A 44 -26.54 -14.41 -10.66
CA LEU A 44 -27.22 -13.43 -9.81
C LEU A 44 -27.18 -12.03 -10.45
N SER A 45 -28.23 -11.25 -10.20
CA SER A 45 -28.32 -9.85 -10.63
C SER A 45 -27.13 -9.02 -10.16
N ALA A 46 -26.76 -7.99 -10.91
CA ALA A 46 -25.64 -7.09 -10.59
C ALA A 46 -25.78 -6.38 -9.23
N VAL A 47 -27.01 -6.15 -8.77
CA VAL A 47 -27.27 -5.54 -7.46
C VAL A 47 -27.17 -6.54 -6.31
N THR A 48 -27.21 -7.85 -6.60
CA THR A 48 -27.06 -8.89 -5.59
C THR A 48 -25.64 -8.87 -5.03
N GLY A 49 -25.52 -8.63 -3.72
CA GLY A 49 -24.21 -8.54 -3.06
C GLY A 49 -23.57 -7.14 -3.10
N GLN A 50 -24.25 -6.11 -3.61
CA GLN A 50 -23.70 -4.74 -3.65
C GLN A 50 -23.25 -4.24 -2.27
N ASN A 51 -24.02 -4.55 -1.21
CA ASN A 51 -23.66 -4.18 0.16
C ASN A 51 -22.38 -4.91 0.63
N ALA A 52 -22.17 -6.15 0.20
CA ALA A 52 -20.94 -6.88 0.51
C ALA A 52 -19.74 -6.24 -0.19
N PHE A 53 -19.89 -5.86 -1.47
CA PHE A 53 -18.84 -5.15 -2.21
C PHE A 53 -18.50 -3.81 -1.56
N ALA A 54 -19.52 -3.01 -1.21
CA ALA A 54 -19.34 -1.74 -0.50
C ALA A 54 -18.66 -1.93 0.86
N GLY A 55 -19.04 -2.97 1.62
CA GLY A 55 -18.39 -3.33 2.87
C GLY A 55 -16.91 -3.69 2.70
N THR A 56 -16.58 -4.51 1.69
CA THR A 56 -15.18 -4.86 1.40
C THR A 56 -14.35 -3.65 0.95
N ALA A 57 -14.92 -2.75 0.15
CA ALA A 57 -14.26 -1.50 -0.24
C ALA A 57 -13.99 -0.60 0.98
N GLY A 58 -14.96 -0.48 1.89
CA GLY A 58 -14.79 0.23 3.15
C GLY A 58 -13.69 -0.36 4.03
N ALA A 59 -13.60 -1.70 4.11
CA ALA A 59 -12.54 -2.38 4.83
C ALA A 59 -11.14 -2.10 4.24
N ILE A 60 -11.00 -2.10 2.91
CA ILE A 60 -9.74 -1.75 2.23
C ILE A 60 -9.33 -0.31 2.57
N SER A 61 -10.27 0.63 2.57
CA SER A 61 -10.00 2.02 2.96
C SER A 61 -9.50 2.11 4.40
N ALA A 62 -10.19 1.47 5.34
CA ALA A 62 -9.80 1.47 6.75
C ALA A 62 -8.42 0.84 6.99
N LEU A 63 -8.09 -0.25 6.28
CA LEU A 63 -6.77 -0.87 6.35
C LEU A 63 -5.68 0.03 5.76
N SER A 64 -5.99 0.78 4.69
CA SER A 64 -5.07 1.76 4.11
C SER A 64 -4.76 2.89 5.08
N ASP A 65 -5.77 3.40 5.79
CA ASP A 65 -5.59 4.41 6.84
C ASP A 65 -4.78 3.87 8.03
N ALA A 66 -5.10 2.65 8.48
CA ALA A 66 -4.34 1.97 9.53
C ALA A 66 -2.85 1.81 9.15
N ARG A 67 -2.57 1.48 7.88
CA ARG A 67 -1.20 1.41 7.35
C ARG A 67 -0.50 2.77 7.39
N ALA A 68 -1.18 3.85 7.03
CA ALA A 68 -0.61 5.19 7.11
C ALA A 68 -0.26 5.57 8.56
N HIS A 69 -1.13 5.25 9.50
CA HIS A 69 -0.88 5.47 10.93
C HIS A 69 0.32 4.68 11.45
N ILE A 70 0.43 3.38 11.15
CA ILE A 70 1.54 2.56 11.65
C ILE A 70 2.89 3.02 11.09
N VAL A 71 2.94 3.45 9.82
CA VAL A 71 4.14 4.03 9.21
C VAL A 71 4.54 5.34 9.92
N GLN A 72 3.58 6.17 10.31
CA GLN A 72 3.86 7.38 11.08
C GLN A 72 4.33 7.07 12.51
N THR A 73 3.77 6.03 13.14
CA THR A 73 4.26 5.51 14.42
C THR A 73 5.70 5.03 14.29
N HIS A 74 6.05 4.30 13.22
CA HIS A 74 7.41 3.87 12.93
C HIS A 74 8.38 5.05 12.87
N LYS A 75 8.08 6.07 12.06
CA LYS A 75 8.92 7.28 11.95
C LYS A 75 9.15 7.95 13.30
N THR A 76 8.10 8.03 14.12
CA THR A 76 8.16 8.60 15.47
C THR A 76 9.07 7.78 16.37
N LEU A 77 8.93 6.46 16.37
CA LEU A 77 9.76 5.55 17.18
C LEU A 77 11.22 5.55 16.73
N THR A 78 11.48 5.62 15.42
CA THR A 78 12.82 5.82 14.87
C THR A 78 13.47 7.10 15.39
N ALA A 79 12.74 8.21 15.42
CA ALA A 79 13.26 9.48 15.96
C ALA A 79 13.56 9.39 17.47
N VAL A 80 12.74 8.65 18.23
CA VAL A 80 13.00 8.38 19.66
C VAL A 80 14.24 7.50 19.84
N ALA A 81 14.41 6.45 19.05
CA ALA A 81 15.58 5.57 19.10
C ALA A 81 16.88 6.36 18.89
N ARG A 82 16.93 7.25 17.89
CA ARG A 82 18.08 8.15 17.64
C ARG A 82 18.39 9.05 18.85
N LYS A 83 17.37 9.67 19.45
CA LYS A 83 17.53 10.51 20.66
C LYS A 83 18.08 9.76 21.87
N LEU A 84 17.88 8.44 21.91
CA LEU A 84 18.36 7.57 22.98
C LEU A 84 19.72 6.92 22.68
N GLY A 85 20.34 7.23 21.53
CA GLY A 85 21.59 6.59 21.08
C GLY A 85 21.42 5.12 20.70
N LEU A 86 20.21 4.73 20.27
CA LEU A 86 19.86 3.38 19.84
C LEU A 86 19.80 3.32 18.31
N ASP A 87 20.83 3.83 17.63
CA ASP A 87 20.82 4.04 16.17
C ASP A 87 20.64 2.75 15.37
N THR A 88 21.07 1.61 15.91
CA THR A 88 20.85 0.29 15.32
C THR A 88 19.37 -0.08 15.19
N LEU A 89 18.50 0.48 16.05
CA LEU A 89 17.04 0.32 15.96
C LEU A 89 16.38 1.37 15.06
N ALA A 90 17.11 2.43 14.72
CA ALA A 90 16.61 3.52 13.87
C ALA A 90 16.74 3.20 12.37
N VAL A 91 17.55 2.21 12.01
CA VAL A 91 17.67 1.67 10.65
C VAL A 91 16.73 0.47 10.55
N GLY A 92 15.63 0.61 9.80
CA GLY A 92 14.72 -0.51 9.55
C GLY A 92 15.39 -1.61 8.72
N PRO A 93 14.81 -2.83 8.64
CA PRO A 93 15.40 -3.96 7.90
C PRO A 93 15.58 -3.72 6.39
N VAL A 94 14.82 -2.75 5.85
CA VAL A 94 14.92 -2.30 4.48
C VAL A 94 15.69 -0.99 4.48
N ASP A 95 16.81 -0.99 3.76
CA ASP A 95 17.56 0.20 3.38
C ASP A 95 16.61 1.11 2.59
N LYS A 96 15.90 1.99 3.30
CA LYS A 96 15.10 3.02 2.65
C LYS A 96 16.13 3.90 1.93
N PRO A 97 15.97 4.19 0.63
CA PRO A 97 16.78 5.22 0.00
C PRO A 97 16.67 6.44 0.92
N GLY A 98 17.82 6.98 1.34
CA GLY A 98 17.88 8.05 2.33
C GLY A 98 16.99 9.21 1.93
N ASP A 99 16.77 10.15 2.85
CA ASP A 99 15.95 11.37 2.66
C ASP A 99 16.45 12.31 1.54
N GLY A 100 17.19 11.81 0.54
CA GLY A 100 17.36 12.44 -0.76
C GLY A 100 16.07 12.31 -1.58
N GLU A 101 15.77 13.39 -2.29
CA GLU A 101 14.71 13.43 -3.30
C GLU A 101 14.81 12.20 -4.23
N PRO A 102 13.68 11.70 -4.76
CA PRO A 102 13.69 10.60 -5.72
C PRO A 102 14.69 10.92 -6.83
N ILE A 103 15.75 10.12 -6.95
CA ILE A 103 16.72 10.26 -8.03
C ILE A 103 15.99 9.90 -9.33
N GLY A 104 15.58 10.94 -10.05
CA GLY A 104 15.43 10.95 -11.50
C GLY A 104 14.34 10.05 -12.09
N GLY A 105 13.13 10.60 -12.20
CA GLY A 105 12.28 10.35 -13.37
C GLY A 105 12.77 11.20 -14.55
N GLY A 106 14.01 10.96 -15.00
CA GLY A 106 14.58 11.62 -16.17
C GLY A 106 14.05 10.98 -17.45
N GLY A 107 13.10 11.65 -18.11
CA GLY A 107 12.63 11.25 -19.43
C GLY A 107 11.57 12.22 -19.95
N GLY A 108 11.99 13.29 -20.61
CA GLY A 108 11.04 14.23 -21.21
C GLY A 108 11.57 15.48 -21.91
N ASP A 109 12.88 15.77 -21.87
CA ASP A 109 13.43 16.93 -22.60
C ASP A 109 13.99 16.49 -23.96
N GLY A 110 13.08 16.09 -24.85
CA GLY A 110 13.37 15.79 -26.24
C GLY A 110 12.22 16.24 -27.12
N ASP A 111 12.48 17.24 -27.96
CA ASP A 111 11.60 17.63 -29.06
C ASP A 111 11.33 16.41 -29.97
N GLY A 112 10.09 15.92 -30.02
CA GLY A 112 9.73 14.88 -30.99
C GLY A 112 8.37 14.18 -30.79
N ALA A 113 7.46 14.46 -31.72
CA ALA A 113 6.20 13.76 -32.07
C ALA A 113 4.96 14.04 -31.18
N GLY A 114 3.98 14.72 -31.79
CA GLY A 114 2.74 15.18 -31.17
C GLY A 114 1.72 14.08 -30.80
N PRO A 115 0.67 14.45 -30.05
CA PRO A 115 -0.29 13.50 -29.50
C PRO A 115 -1.34 13.12 -30.55
N ASP A 116 -1.08 12.07 -31.34
CA ASP A 116 -2.10 11.46 -32.20
C ASP A 116 -2.05 9.93 -32.15
N MET A 117 -2.19 9.35 -30.96
CA MET A 117 -2.35 7.89 -30.82
C MET A 117 -3.24 7.51 -29.63
N VAL A 118 -4.51 7.94 -29.63
CA VAL A 118 -5.61 7.19 -29.00
C VAL A 118 -6.94 7.61 -29.63
N ASN A 119 -7.61 6.65 -30.29
CA ASN A 119 -8.94 6.73 -30.91
C ASN A 119 -9.01 6.96 -32.44
N LYS A 120 -8.50 5.98 -33.23
CA LYS A 120 -9.04 5.74 -34.57
C LYS A 120 -10.12 4.66 -34.49
N SER A 121 -11.37 5.09 -34.52
CA SER A 121 -12.52 4.23 -34.77
C SER A 121 -12.30 3.45 -36.08
N LEU A 122 -12.47 2.13 -36.04
CA LEU A 122 -12.44 1.28 -37.23
C LEU A 122 -13.57 1.70 -38.19
N PRO A 123 -13.31 1.92 -39.49
CA PRO A 123 -14.39 2.17 -40.44
C PRO A 123 -15.21 0.90 -40.64
N LEU A 124 -16.53 1.03 -40.48
CA LEU A 124 -17.51 0.04 -40.90
C LEU A 124 -17.45 -0.07 -42.43
N ALA A 125 -17.12 -1.25 -42.95
CA ALA A 125 -17.27 -1.54 -44.37
C ALA A 125 -18.73 -1.92 -44.64
N SER A 126 -19.42 -1.08 -45.42
CA SER A 126 -20.63 -1.41 -46.17
C SER A 126 -20.27 -2.05 -47.50
#